data_AF-A0A4V1ANL1-F1
#
_entry.id   AF-A0A4V1ANL1-F1
#
_cell.length_a   1.000
_cell.length_b   1.000
_cell.length_c   1.000
_cell.angle_alpha   90.00
_cell.angle_beta   90.00
_cell.angle_gamma   90.00
#
_symmetry.space_group_name_H-M   'P 1'
#
loop_
_entity.id
_entity.type
_entity.pdbx_description
1 polymer ?
#
loop_
_entity_poly.entity_id
_entity_poly.type
_entity_poly.pdbx_seq_one_letter_code
_entity_poly.pdbx_strand_id
1 'polypeptide(L)'
;MNVYSVDEAFLILQHNKITSHKESVKRWLRQGKLIGQKGGGLKKNGWIIQEEDLHAFIKERLPEAPYLPTNPLPIVIPSGSTGDIEWYREEGRIKMWQQITSRNIWEGRYEFKKRFIQECIDHLRLDNKNLRDYLLENILSHKKGYAKPGVPLFTQ
;
A
#
# COMPACT_ATOMS: atom_id res chain seq x y z
N MET A 1 27.38 -11.69 26.47
CA MET A 1 26.02 -12.16 26.15
C MET A 1 25.03 -11.33 26.95
N ASN A 2 24.50 -10.27 26.35
CA ASN A 2 23.40 -9.55 26.96
C ASN A 2 22.11 -10.30 26.70
N VAL A 3 21.24 -10.25 27.70
CA VAL A 3 20.01 -11.01 27.74
C VAL A 3 18.88 -10.02 27.88
N TYR A 4 17.93 -10.03 26.96
CA TYR A 4 16.82 -9.08 26.93
C TYR A 4 15.53 -9.69 27.41
N SER A 5 14.81 -8.92 28.23
CA SER A 5 13.40 -9.17 28.52
C SER A 5 12.52 -8.85 27.31
N VAL A 6 11.27 -9.32 27.33
CA VAL A 6 10.28 -9.03 26.27
C VAL A 6 10.07 -7.52 26.09
N ASP A 7 10.16 -6.75 27.18
CA ASP A 7 9.98 -5.30 27.16
C ASP A 7 11.14 -4.60 26.45
N GLU A 8 12.38 -4.97 26.78
CA GLU A 8 13.58 -4.41 26.15
C GLU A 8 13.67 -4.81 24.67
N ALA A 9 13.39 -6.08 24.36
CA ALA A 9 13.34 -6.55 22.98
C ALA A 9 12.27 -5.80 22.16
N PHE A 10 11.12 -5.47 22.77
CA PHE A 10 10.10 -4.67 22.12
C PHE A 10 10.60 -3.26 21.79
N LEU A 11 11.29 -2.58 22.72
CA LEU A 11 11.85 -1.25 22.47
C LEU A 11 12.85 -1.25 21.30
N ILE A 12 13.72 -2.26 21.25
CA ILE A 12 14.71 -2.42 20.17
C ILE A 12 14.00 -2.66 18.82
N LEU A 13 13.00 -3.53 18.78
CA LEU A 13 12.25 -3.83 17.56
C LEU A 13 11.39 -2.64 17.10
N GLN A 14 10.88 -1.84 18.04
CA GLN A 14 10.13 -0.62 17.75
C GLN A 14 11.04 0.46 17.14
N HIS A 15 12.25 0.65 17.70
CA HIS A 15 13.25 1.56 17.15
C HIS A 15 13.63 1.20 15.70
N ASN A 16 13.75 -0.11 15.42
CA ASN A 16 14.01 -0.63 14.07
C ASN A 16 12.77 -0.67 13.15
N LYS A 17 11.63 -0.09 13.58
CA LYS A 17 10.37 -0.03 12.81
C LYS A 17 9.82 -1.39 12.38
N ILE A 18 10.13 -2.46 13.12
CA ILE A 18 9.68 -3.83 12.82
C ILE A 18 8.28 -4.08 13.40
N THR A 19 7.99 -3.57 14.60
CA THR A 19 6.67 -3.70 15.24
C THR A 19 6.36 -2.51 16.13
N SER A 20 5.07 -2.14 16.20
CA SER A 20 4.55 -1.12 17.11
C SER A 20 3.86 -1.71 18.35
N HIS A 21 3.68 -3.03 18.40
CA HIS A 21 2.94 -3.69 19.48
C HIS A 21 3.77 -4.77 20.19
N LYS A 22 3.80 -4.73 21.53
CA LYS A 22 4.46 -5.72 22.39
C LYS A 22 3.88 -7.14 22.23
N GLU A 23 2.58 -7.24 21.97
CA GLU A 23 1.91 -8.53 21.75
C GLU A 23 2.41 -9.27 20.51
N SER A 24 2.91 -8.54 19.50
CA SER A 24 3.57 -9.15 18.33
C SER A 24 4.82 -9.92 18.74
N VAL A 25 5.63 -9.37 19.65
CA VAL A 25 6.86 -10.01 20.17
C VAL A 25 6.50 -11.30 20.92
N LYS A 26 5.50 -11.24 21.81
CA LYS A 26 5.00 -12.45 22.51
C LYS A 26 4.44 -13.50 21.56
N ARG A 27 3.77 -13.08 20.48
CA ARG A 27 3.27 -14.00 19.45
C ARG A 27 4.42 -14.68 18.72
N TRP A 28 5.48 -13.95 18.35
CA TRP A 28 6.65 -14.51 17.67
C TRP A 28 7.42 -15.50 18.54
N LEU A 29 7.57 -15.21 19.83
CA LEU A 29 8.14 -16.14 20.81
C LEU A 29 7.33 -17.43 20.92
N ARG A 30 6.00 -17.33 21.00
CA ARG A 30 5.12 -18.52 21.02
C ARG A 30 5.16 -19.33 19.72
N GLN A 31 5.33 -18.65 18.58
CA GLN A 31 5.39 -19.27 17.26
C GLN A 31 6.78 -19.82 16.91
N GLY A 32 7.80 -19.58 17.74
CA GLY A 32 9.19 -19.96 17.45
C GLY A 32 9.84 -19.15 16.32
N LYS A 33 9.24 -18.02 15.90
CA LYS A 33 9.83 -17.12 14.90
C LYS A 33 10.96 -16.28 15.48
N LEU A 34 10.86 -15.97 16.76
CA LEU A 34 11.93 -15.36 17.55
C LEU A 34 12.36 -16.41 18.57
N ILE A 35 13.65 -16.73 18.58
CA ILE A 35 14.21 -17.71 19.52
C ILE A 35 14.25 -17.05 20.89
N GLY A 36 13.67 -17.72 21.89
CA GLY A 36 13.67 -17.24 23.26
C GLY A 36 13.45 -18.38 24.24
N GLN A 37 14.03 -18.24 25.43
CA GLN A 37 13.92 -19.24 26.50
C GLN A 37 12.74 -18.88 27.42
N LYS A 38 11.79 -19.81 27.51
CA LYS A 38 10.63 -19.71 28.39
C LYS A 38 11.06 -20.02 29.83
N GLY A 39 10.71 -19.14 30.76
CA GLY A 39 11.04 -19.30 32.19
C GLY A 39 12.34 -18.63 32.63
N GLY A 40 13.02 -17.88 31.75
CA GLY A 40 14.26 -17.18 32.11
C GLY A 40 14.05 -15.85 32.85
N GLY A 41 12.89 -15.19 32.70
CA GLY A 41 12.70 -13.84 33.21
C GLY A 41 12.48 -13.75 34.73
N LEU A 42 12.54 -12.52 35.28
CA LEU A 42 12.31 -12.20 36.70
C LEU A 42 10.95 -12.69 37.27
N LYS A 43 10.00 -13.09 36.41
CA LYS A 43 8.70 -13.66 36.76
C LYS A 43 8.61 -15.07 36.18
N LYS A 44 8.05 -16.03 36.95
CA LYS A 44 7.96 -17.49 36.65
C LYS A 44 7.42 -17.88 35.26
N ASN A 45 6.87 -16.96 34.48
CA ASN A 45 6.33 -17.16 33.12
C ASN A 45 6.89 -16.17 32.07
N GLY A 46 8.03 -15.52 32.35
CA GLY A 46 8.68 -14.58 31.44
C GLY A 46 9.45 -15.27 30.31
N TRP A 47 9.61 -14.57 29.20
CA TRP A 47 10.52 -14.97 28.12
C TRP A 47 11.81 -14.17 28.21
N ILE A 48 12.91 -14.85 27.92
CA ILE A 48 14.22 -14.26 27.74
C ILE A 48 14.66 -14.45 26.29
N ILE A 49 15.24 -13.40 25.71
CA ILE A 49 15.75 -13.39 24.35
C ILE A 49 17.24 -13.09 24.38
N GLN A 50 18.04 -13.88 23.66
CA GLN A 50 19.47 -13.60 23.49
C GLN A 50 19.63 -12.45 22.48
N GLU A 51 20.61 -11.58 22.72
CA GLU A 51 20.95 -10.49 21.82
C GLU A 51 21.21 -10.96 20.38
N GLU A 52 21.97 -12.04 20.22
CA GLU A 52 22.32 -12.65 18.93
C GLU A 52 21.09 -13.06 18.12
N ASP A 53 20.14 -13.74 18.77
CA ASP A 53 18.88 -14.18 18.15
C ASP A 53 18.00 -13.00 17.75
N LEU A 54 17.96 -11.94 18.58
CA LEU A 54 17.21 -10.72 18.29
C LEU A 54 17.79 -9.99 17.07
N HIS A 55 19.11 -9.85 17.01
CA HIS A 55 19.79 -9.21 15.89
C HIS A 55 19.68 -10.03 14.59
N ALA A 56 19.76 -11.36 14.67
CA ALA A 56 19.51 -12.24 13.53
C ALA A 56 18.10 -12.04 12.98
N PHE A 57 17.09 -11.97 13.85
CA PHE A 57 15.70 -11.71 13.48
C PHE A 57 15.53 -10.32 12.83
N ILE A 58 16.22 -9.30 13.35
CA ILE A 58 16.23 -7.95 12.76
C ILE A 58 16.83 -7.98 11.35
N LYS A 59 17.97 -8.66 11.17
CA LYS A 59 18.67 -8.76 9.90
C LYS A 59 17.89 -9.54 8.83
N GLU A 60 17.12 -10.54 9.23
CA GLU A 60 16.21 -11.25 8.31
C GLU A 60 15.07 -10.35 7.82
N ARG A 61 14.56 -9.47 8.71
CA ARG A 61 13.40 -8.62 8.44
C ARG A 61 13.74 -7.32 7.73
N LEU A 62 14.94 -6.81 7.94
CA LEU A 62 15.53 -5.74 7.16
C LEU A 62 16.61 -6.36 6.27
N PRO A 63 16.29 -6.77 5.03
CA PRO A 63 17.35 -6.99 4.05
C PRO A 63 18.20 -5.73 4.04
N GLU A 64 19.52 -5.87 4.18
CA GLU A 64 20.47 -4.77 4.01
C GLU A 64 20.00 -3.97 2.80
N ALA A 65 19.67 -2.70 3.05
CA ALA A 65 19.17 -1.81 2.01
C ALA A 65 20.07 -2.01 0.77
N PRO A 66 19.49 -2.24 -0.42
CA PRO A 66 20.30 -2.44 -1.61
C PRO A 66 21.28 -1.28 -1.68
N TYR A 67 22.57 -1.65 -1.64
CA TYR A 67 23.76 -0.82 -1.79
C TYR A 67 23.39 0.62 -2.19
N LEU A 68 23.28 1.51 -1.20
CA LEU A 68 23.31 2.93 -1.52
C LEU A 68 24.69 3.17 -2.13
N PRO A 69 24.78 3.67 -3.37
CA PRO A 69 26.07 3.98 -3.96
C PRO A 69 26.82 4.91 -3.00
N THR A 70 28.10 4.64 -2.79
CA THR A 70 29.01 5.28 -1.83
C THR A 70 29.19 6.79 -2.04
N ASN A 71 28.50 7.38 -3.00
CA ASN A 71 28.29 8.81 -3.08
C ASN A 71 26.92 9.12 -2.46
N PRO A 72 26.86 9.67 -1.24
CA PRO A 72 25.64 10.34 -0.82
C PRO A 72 25.40 11.44 -1.85
N LEU A 73 24.42 11.25 -2.73
CA LEU A 73 23.74 12.40 -3.31
C LEU A 73 23.38 13.27 -2.12
N PRO A 74 23.77 14.55 -2.08
CA PRO A 74 23.45 15.40 -0.96
C PRO A 74 21.94 15.32 -0.79
N ILE A 75 21.51 14.64 0.27
CA ILE A 75 20.14 14.77 0.73
C ILE A 75 20.10 16.23 1.14
N VAL A 76 19.53 17.06 0.27
CA VAL A 76 19.15 18.42 0.60
C VAL A 76 18.02 18.26 1.60
N ILE A 77 18.37 17.97 2.84
CA ILE A 77 17.50 18.22 3.98
C ILE A 77 17.34 19.74 3.91
N PRO A 78 16.13 20.26 3.67
CA PRO A 78 15.94 21.70 3.68
C PRO A 78 16.29 22.15 5.10
N SER A 79 17.47 22.74 5.26
CA SER A 79 17.88 23.46 6.46
C SER A 79 17.13 24.79 6.47
N GLY A 80 15.80 24.70 6.47
CA GLY A 80 14.87 25.80 6.55
C GLY A 80 14.17 25.76 7.91
N SER A 81 13.67 26.93 8.31
CA SER A 81 12.82 27.08 9.48
C SER A 81 11.65 26.07 9.45
N THR A 82 11.02 25.80 10.58
CA THR A 82 9.86 24.88 10.67
C THR A 82 8.79 25.16 9.59
N GLY A 83 8.61 26.43 9.20
CA GLY A 83 7.69 26.84 8.14
C GLY A 83 8.09 26.36 6.74
N ASP A 84 9.38 26.24 6.43
CA ASP A 84 9.85 25.78 5.12
C ASP A 84 9.57 24.28 4.94
N ILE A 85 9.73 23.49 6.01
CA ILE A 85 9.41 22.05 6.01
C ILE A 85 7.91 21.81 5.81
N GLU A 86 7.08 22.61 6.47
CA GLU A 86 5.62 22.56 6.30
C GLU A 86 5.21 22.94 4.87
N TRP A 87 5.86 23.94 4.28
CA TRP A 87 5.62 24.37 2.90
C TRP A 87 5.96 23.25 1.89
N TYR A 88 7.12 22.60 2.01
CA TYR A 88 7.48 21.48 1.13
C TYR A 88 6.55 20.27 1.28
N ARG A 89 6.09 19.99 2.51
CA ARG A 89 5.10 18.93 2.76
C ARG A 89 3.78 19.26 2.08
N GLU A 90 3.36 20.51 2.16
CA GLU A 90 2.10 20.98 1.58
C GLU A 90 2.15 20.99 0.04
N GLU A 91 3.26 21.43 -0.56
CA GLU A 91 3.49 21.29 -2.00
C GLU A 91 3.43 19.83 -2.45
N GLY A 92 4.08 18.92 -1.71
CA GLY A 92 4.06 17.49 -2.01
C GLY A 92 2.64 16.92 -1.96
N ARG A 93 1.85 17.35 -0.96
CA ARG A 93 0.44 16.99 -0.80
C ARG A 93 -0.38 17.48 -2.00
N ILE A 94 -0.21 18.73 -2.42
CA ILE A 94 -0.92 19.31 -3.57
C ILE A 94 -0.57 18.57 -4.87
N LYS A 95 0.71 18.31 -5.13
CA LYS A 95 1.17 17.56 -6.32
C LYS A 95 0.60 16.14 -6.34
N MET A 96 0.58 15.46 -5.19
CA MET A 96 -0.06 14.15 -5.05
C MET A 96 -1.56 14.22 -5.35
N TRP A 97 -2.28 15.21 -4.79
CA TRP A 97 -3.71 15.38 -5.06
C TRP A 97 -3.99 15.62 -6.54
N GLN A 98 -3.22 16.48 -7.21
CA GLN A 98 -3.32 16.70 -8.65
C GLN A 98 -3.09 15.42 -9.46
N GLN A 99 -2.13 14.59 -9.05
CA GLN A 99 -1.88 13.30 -9.69
C GLN A 99 -3.03 12.30 -9.47
N ILE A 100 -3.69 12.36 -8.32
CA ILE A 100 -4.82 11.49 -7.99
C ILE A 100 -6.09 11.93 -8.73
N THR A 101 -6.37 13.23 -8.77
CA THR A 101 -7.55 13.77 -9.45
C THR A 101 -7.44 13.64 -10.97
N SER A 102 -6.24 13.82 -11.55
CA SER A 102 -5.99 13.60 -12.99
C SER A 102 -6.14 12.14 -13.44
N ARG A 103 -6.21 11.18 -12.51
CA ARG A 103 -6.49 9.77 -12.81
C ARG A 103 -7.97 9.45 -12.92
N ASN A 104 -8.85 10.46 -12.89
CA ASN A 104 -10.30 10.32 -13.07
C ASN A 104 -10.93 9.26 -12.14
N ILE A 105 -10.34 9.01 -10.98
CA ILE A 105 -10.79 7.96 -10.04
C ILE A 105 -12.13 8.31 -9.37
N TRP A 106 -12.58 9.56 -9.51
CA TRP A 106 -13.79 10.11 -8.90
C TRP A 106 -14.94 10.33 -9.90
N GLU A 107 -14.75 9.97 -11.18
CA GLU A 107 -15.81 10.15 -12.18
C GLU A 107 -16.95 9.15 -11.91
N GLY A 108 -18.15 9.68 -11.67
CA GLY A 108 -19.36 8.86 -11.73
C GLY A 108 -19.39 8.18 -13.10
N ARG A 109 -19.66 6.88 -13.16
CA ARG A 109 -19.71 6.15 -14.44
C ARG A 109 -21.16 6.00 -14.88
N TYR A 110 -21.47 6.42 -16.10
CA TYR A 110 -22.75 6.08 -16.70
C TYR A 110 -22.67 4.68 -17.31
N GLU A 111 -23.33 3.72 -16.69
CA GLU A 111 -23.41 2.35 -17.19
C GLU A 111 -24.40 2.26 -18.37
N PHE A 112 -23.96 1.68 -19.49
CA PHE A 112 -24.86 1.40 -20.60
C PHE A 112 -25.64 0.12 -20.35
N LYS A 113 -26.98 0.23 -20.30
CA LYS A 113 -27.87 -0.93 -20.32
C LYS A 113 -27.99 -1.48 -21.74
N LYS A 114 -28.04 -2.80 -21.89
CA LYS A 114 -28.20 -3.45 -23.20
C LYS A 114 -29.43 -2.96 -23.97
N ARG A 115 -30.57 -2.76 -23.27
CA ARG A 115 -31.80 -2.21 -23.86
C ARG A 115 -31.61 -0.82 -24.45
N PHE A 116 -30.91 0.06 -23.73
CA PHE A 116 -30.61 1.41 -24.19
C PHE A 116 -29.79 1.39 -25.49
N ILE A 117 -28.77 0.52 -25.57
CA ILE A 117 -27.97 0.38 -26.81
C ILE A 117 -28.84 -0.15 -27.96
N GLN A 118 -29.72 -1.11 -27.70
CA GLN A 118 -30.63 -1.65 -28.71
C GLN A 118 -31.60 -0.58 -29.23
N GLU A 119 -32.19 0.21 -28.33
CA GLU A 119 -33.06 1.35 -28.67
C GLU A 119 -32.32 2.38 -29.54
N CYS A 120 -31.06 2.71 -29.22
CA CYS A 120 -30.25 3.61 -30.05
C CYS A 120 -30.00 3.06 -31.46
N ILE A 121 -29.70 1.75 -31.57
CA ILE A 121 -29.50 1.11 -32.88
C ILE A 121 -30.81 1.08 -33.69
N ASP A 122 -31.94 0.84 -33.03
CA ASP A 122 -33.27 0.87 -33.64
C ASP A 122 -33.63 2.28 -34.13
N HIS A 123 -33.29 3.32 -33.35
CA HIS A 123 -33.45 4.72 -33.76
C HIS A 123 -32.61 5.10 -34.98
N LEU A 124 -31.41 4.51 -35.12
CA LEU A 124 -30.55 4.70 -36.29
C LEU A 124 -31.04 3.94 -37.54
N ARG A 125 -32.11 3.14 -37.43
CA ARG A 125 -32.69 2.35 -38.52
C ARG A 125 -31.65 1.48 -39.24
N LEU A 126 -30.76 0.88 -38.47
CA LEU A 126 -29.75 -0.04 -39.00
C LEU A 126 -30.40 -1.39 -39.29
N ASP A 127 -30.87 -1.57 -40.52
CA ASP A 127 -31.56 -2.78 -40.99
C ASP A 127 -30.60 -3.97 -41.21
N ASN A 128 -29.29 -3.70 -41.32
CA ASN A 128 -28.28 -4.73 -41.49
C ASN A 128 -27.99 -5.44 -40.16
N LYS A 129 -28.50 -6.68 -40.03
CA LYS A 129 -28.33 -7.51 -38.85
C LYS A 129 -26.86 -7.76 -38.47
N ASN A 130 -25.99 -8.03 -39.44
CA ASN A 130 -24.58 -8.32 -39.18
C ASN A 130 -23.86 -7.10 -38.59
N LEU A 131 -24.17 -5.91 -39.10
CA LEU A 131 -23.61 -4.65 -38.61
C LEU A 131 -24.15 -4.33 -37.20
N ARG A 132 -25.44 -4.61 -36.96
CA ARG A 132 -26.07 -4.45 -35.64
C ARG A 132 -25.40 -5.33 -34.58
N ASP A 133 -25.19 -6.61 -34.90
CA ASP A 133 -24.55 -7.56 -33.98
C ASP A 133 -23.09 -7.16 -33.72
N TYR A 134 -22.35 -6.75 -34.76
CA TYR A 134 -20.99 -6.24 -34.64
C TYR A 134 -20.90 -5.00 -33.72
N LEU A 135 -21.77 -4.00 -33.91
CA LEU A 135 -21.78 -2.80 -33.07
C LEU A 135 -22.11 -3.13 -31.62
N LEU A 136 -23.10 -4.00 -31.40
CA LEU A 136 -23.50 -4.43 -30.07
C LEU A 136 -22.35 -5.13 -29.35
N GLU A 137 -21.67 -6.07 -30.00
CA GLU A 137 -20.53 -6.79 -29.45
C GLU A 137 -19.35 -5.86 -29.17
N ASN A 138 -19.05 -4.94 -30.08
CA ASN A 138 -17.96 -3.99 -29.92
C ASN A 138 -18.19 -3.03 -28.72
N ILE A 139 -19.41 -2.53 -28.55
CA ILE A 139 -19.77 -1.66 -27.42
C ILE A 139 -19.77 -2.44 -26.09
N LEU A 140 -20.29 -3.67 -26.08
CA LEU A 140 -20.36 -4.50 -24.87
C LEU A 140 -18.98 -5.02 -24.44
N SER A 141 -18.06 -5.26 -25.39
CA SER A 141 -16.69 -5.71 -25.13
C SER A 141 -15.76 -4.59 -24.65
N HIS A 142 -16.03 -3.33 -25.01
CA HIS A 142 -15.27 -2.16 -24.57
C HIS A 142 -15.52 -1.82 -23.09
N LYS A 143 -14.92 -2.63 -22.22
CA LYS A 143 -14.92 -2.47 -20.78
C LYS A 143 -13.51 -2.06 -20.35
N LYS A 144 -13.24 -0.75 -20.26
CA LYS A 144 -11.95 -0.18 -19.82
C LYS A 144 -11.59 -0.56 -18.35
N GLY A 145 -11.43 -1.85 -18.04
CA GLY A 145 -11.17 -2.38 -16.69
C GLY A 145 -12.39 -2.54 -15.77
N TYR A 146 -13.61 -2.35 -16.26
CA TYR A 146 -14.85 -2.41 -15.46
C TYR A 146 -15.71 -3.65 -15.78
N ALA A 147 -16.59 -4.06 -14.86
CA ALA A 147 -17.46 -5.22 -15.08
C ALA A 147 -18.51 -5.00 -16.21
N LYS A 148 -18.97 -3.74 -16.37
CA LYS A 148 -20.04 -3.35 -17.31
C LYS A 148 -19.59 -2.22 -18.25
N PRO A 149 -20.08 -2.18 -19.51
CA PRO A 149 -19.77 -1.11 -20.45
C PRO A 149 -20.37 0.22 -19.99
N GLY A 150 -19.71 1.32 -20.32
CA GLY A 150 -20.10 2.64 -19.83
C GLY A 150 -19.04 3.70 -20.09
N VAL A 151 -19.46 4.97 -20.00
CA VAL A 151 -18.61 6.14 -20.22
C VAL A 151 -18.44 6.88 -18.90
N PRO A 152 -17.26 7.42 -18.60
CA PRO A 152 -17.07 8.28 -17.44
C PRO A 152 -17.91 9.56 -17.59
N LEU A 153 -18.60 9.97 -16.54
CA LEU A 153 -19.27 11.26 -16.47
C LEU A 153 -18.20 12.31 -16.16
N PHE A 154 -17.89 13.13 -17.14
CA PHE A 154 -17.21 14.38 -16.91
C PHE A 154 -18.25 15.36 -16.35
N THR A 155 -18.20 15.64 -15.05
CA THR A 155 -18.84 16.84 -14.52
C THR A 155 -18.01 18.03 -15.01
N GLN A 156 -18.55 18.78 -15.97
CA GLN A 156 -18.01 20.09 -16.36
C GLN A 156 -18.09 21.08 -15.20
#